data_AF-A0A3B8LUQ7-F1
#
_entry.id   AF-A0A3B8LUQ7-F1
#
_cell.length_a   1.000
_cell.length_b   1.000
_cell.length_c   1.000
_cell.angle_alpha   90.00
_cell.angle_beta   90.00
_cell.angle_gamma   90.00
#
_symmetry.space_group_name_H-M   'P 1'
#
loop_
_entity.id
_entity.type
_entity.pdbx_description
1 polymer ?
#
loop_
_entity_poly.entity_id
_entity_poly.type
_entity_poly.pdbx_seq_one_letter_code
_entity_poly.pdbx_strand_id
1 'polypeptide(L)' 'MSLIVQKFGGTSVSDAERIRSAARRAVALQQAGHQVVMVVSARGSKTDELVGLASEITDSPSAREMDMLLSTGEQESVAL' A
#
# COMPACT_ATOMS: atom_id res chain seq x y z
N MET A 1 -22.77 -5.67 -13.61
CA MET A 1 -21.30 -5.69 -13.66
C MET A 1 -20.81 -4.26 -13.57
N SER A 2 -20.04 -3.92 -12.54
CA SER A 2 -19.52 -2.56 -12.28
C SER A 2 -18.02 -2.61 -12.04
N LEU A 3 -17.31 -1.52 -12.33
CA LEU A 3 -15.90 -1.34 -11.95
C LEU A 3 -15.82 -0.71 -10.55
N ILE A 4 -15.16 -1.38 -9.62
CA ILE A 4 -15.00 -0.94 -8.23
C ILE A 4 -13.51 -0.75 -7.94
N VAL A 5 -13.14 0.43 -7.45
CA VAL A 5 -11.80 0.72 -6.93
C VAL A 5 -11.83 0.66 -5.42
N GLN A 6 -11.02 -0.21 -4.81
CA GLN A 6 -10.89 -0.32 -3.35
C GLN A 6 -9.50 0.13 -2.92
N LYS A 7 -9.44 1.19 -2.11
CA LYS A 7 -8.21 1.66 -1.49
C LYS A 7 -8.08 1.14 -0.06
N PHE A 8 -6.93 0.54 0.27
CA PHE A 8 -6.59 0.08 1.61
C PHE A 8 -5.40 0.89 2.15
N GLY A 9 -5.58 1.52 3.30
CA GLY A 9 -4.49 2.27 3.97
C GLY A 9 -3.54 1.35 4.73
N GLY A 10 -2.41 1.90 5.20
CA GLY A 10 -1.35 1.10 5.84
C GLY A 10 -1.81 0.29 7.05
N THR A 11 -2.76 0.80 7.84
CA THR A 11 -3.37 0.05 8.96
C THR A 11 -4.16 -1.17 8.49
N SER A 12 -4.75 -1.11 7.29
CA SER A 12 -5.52 -2.22 6.68
C SER A 12 -4.63 -3.29 6.05
N VAL A 13 -3.32 -3.06 5.95
CA VAL A 13 -2.33 -3.98 5.37
C VAL A 13 -1.10 -4.15 6.28
N SER A 14 -1.20 -3.81 7.57
CA SER A 14 -0.03 -3.80 8.47
C SER A 14 0.62 -5.17 8.66
N ASP A 15 -0.16 -6.24 8.55
CA ASP A 15 0.27 -7.60 8.80
C ASP A 15 -0.43 -8.59 7.85
N ALA A 16 0.05 -9.83 7.85
CA ALA A 16 -0.44 -10.87 6.94
C ALA A 16 -1.93 -11.20 7.16
N GLU A 17 -2.45 -11.05 8.37
CA GLU A 17 -3.87 -11.32 8.62
C GLU A 17 -4.74 -10.23 7.98
N ARG A 18 -4.35 -8.96 8.14
CA ARG A 18 -5.03 -7.82 7.55
C ARG A 18 -4.93 -7.80 6.02
N ILE A 19 -3.78 -8.17 5.45
CA ILE A 19 -3.62 -8.36 3.99
C ILE A 19 -4.60 -9.42 3.48
N ARG A 20 -4.64 -10.61 4.11
CA ARG A 20 -5.62 -11.65 3.75
C ARG A 20 -7.06 -11.17 3.89
N SER A 21 -7.35 -10.35 4.89
CA SER A 21 -8.68 -9.75 5.08
C SER A 21 -9.05 -8.79 3.95
N ALA A 22 -8.12 -7.91 3.54
CA ALA A 22 -8.29 -7.02 2.40
C ALA A 22 -8.52 -7.79 1.09
N ALA A 23 -7.71 -8.83 0.84
CA ALA A 23 -7.86 -9.70 -0.33
C ALA A 23 -9.22 -10.39 -0.36
N ARG A 24 -9.69 -10.94 0.77
CA ARG A 24 -11.03 -11.56 0.86
C ARG A 24 -12.15 -10.60 0.48
N ARG A 25 -12.05 -9.32 0.87
CA ARG A 25 -13.06 -8.30 0.50
C ARG A 25 -13.09 -8.03 -1.00
N ALA A 26 -11.93 -7.96 -1.64
CA ALA A 26 -11.83 -7.78 -3.09
C ALA A 26 -12.35 -9.01 -3.85
N VAL A 27 -11.98 -10.21 -3.41
CA VAL A 27 -12.45 -11.48 -3.99
C VAL A 27 -13.97 -11.61 -3.88
N ALA A 28 -14.57 -11.27 -2.74
CA ALA A 28 -16.02 -11.32 -2.58
C ALA A 28 -16.76 -10.42 -3.59
N LEU A 29 -16.25 -9.22 -3.87
CA LEU A 29 -16.82 -8.33 -4.90
C LEU A 29 -16.63 -8.89 -6.31
N GLN A 30 -15.46 -9.47 -6.59
CA GLN A 30 -15.21 -10.11 -7.86
C GLN A 30 -16.17 -11.29 -8.09
N GLN A 31 -16.40 -12.12 -7.07
CA GLN A 31 -17.33 -13.25 -7.10
C GLN A 31 -18.80 -12.80 -7.25
N ALA A 32 -19.14 -11.60 -6.79
CA ALA A 32 -20.44 -10.97 -7.02
C ALA A 32 -20.61 -10.40 -8.44
N GLY A 33 -19.62 -10.57 -9.33
CA GLY A 33 -19.70 -10.15 -10.74
C GLY A 33 -19.23 -8.71 -11.00
N HIS A 34 -18.41 -8.14 -10.13
CA HIS A 34 -17.76 -6.84 -10.33
C HIS A 34 -16.33 -6.99 -10.86
N GLN A 35 -15.84 -5.98 -11.57
CA GLN A 35 -14.40 -5.81 -11.81
C GLN A 35 -13.81 -5.01 -10.64
N VAL A 36 -12.68 -5.45 -10.10
CA VAL A 36 -12.09 -4.85 -8.90
C VAL A 36 -10.67 -4.41 -9.21
N VAL A 37 -10.36 -3.15 -8.88
CA VAL A 37 -9.01 -2.60 -8.85
C VAL A 37 -8.66 -2.33 -7.39
N MET A 38 -7.53 -2.85 -6.94
CA MET A 38 -7.04 -2.61 -5.58
C MET A 38 -5.93 -1.58 -5.61
N VAL A 39 -5.98 -0.64 -4.67
CA VAL A 39 -4.90 0.32 -4.39
C VAL A 39 -4.50 0.12 -2.94
N VAL A 40 -3.22 -0.10 -2.68
CA VAL A 40 -2.69 -0.33 -1.33
C VAL A 40 -1.61 0.70 -1.02
N SER A 41 -1.57 1.17 0.22
CA SER A 41 -0.47 1.97 0.74
C SER A 41 0.61 1.05 1.33
N ALA A 42 1.78 1.61 1.65
CA ALA A 42 2.80 0.91 2.44
C ALA A 42 2.24 0.39 3.79
N ARG A 43 2.77 -0.74 4.26
CA ARG A 43 2.26 -1.45 5.44
C ARG A 43 2.54 -0.69 6.75
N GLY A 44 1.53 -0.57 7.60
CA GLY A 44 1.69 -0.01 8.95
C GLY A 44 2.31 1.40 8.95
N SER A 45 3.45 1.53 9.63
CA SER A 45 4.27 2.75 9.76
C SER A 45 5.42 2.84 8.74
N LYS A 46 5.46 1.95 7.73
CA LYS A 46 6.62 1.81 6.84
C LYS A 46 7.00 3.10 6.12
N THR A 47 6.02 3.92 5.70
CA THR A 47 6.29 5.23 5.11
C THR A 47 7.05 6.14 6.06
N ASP A 48 6.63 6.22 7.33
CA ASP A 48 7.28 7.06 8.34
C ASP A 48 8.70 6.56 8.64
N GLU A 49 8.90 5.24 8.68
CA GLU A 49 10.23 4.62 8.82
C GLU A 49 11.17 5.01 7.66
N LEU A 50 10.68 4.94 6.41
CA LEU A 50 11.46 5.33 5.24
C LEU A 50 11.80 6.83 5.23
N VAL A 51 10.86 7.69 5.62
CA VAL A 51 11.09 9.14 5.78
C VAL A 51 12.15 9.40 6.86
N GLY A 52 12.09 8.65 7.97
CA GLY A 52 13.09 8.71 9.04
C GLY A 52 14.50 8.40 8.52
N LEU A 53 14.65 7.29 7.79
CA LEU A 53 15.93 6.90 7.19
C LEU A 53 16.48 7.95 6.21
N ALA A 54 15.61 8.56 5.39
CA ALA A 54 16.04 9.63 4.48
C ALA A 54 16.54 10.87 5.26
N SER A 55 15.88 11.19 6.36
CA SER A 55 16.21 12.34 7.22
C SER A 55 17.53 12.15 7.98
N GLU A 56 17.95 10.91 8.25
CA GLU A 56 19.28 10.62 8.81
C GLU A 56 20.42 10.94 7.82
N ILE A 57 20.12 11.03 6.53
CA ILE A 57 21.11 11.30 5.47
C ILE A 57 21.13 12.79 5.11
N THR A 58 19.96 13.44 5.02
CA THR A 58 19.85 14.84 4.61
C THR A 58 18.56 15.49 5.12
N ASP A 59 18.65 16.75 5.54
CA ASP A 59 17.49 17.58 5.90
C ASP A 59 16.68 18.07 4.67
N SER A 60 17.23 17.89 3.46
CA SER A 60 16.63 18.38 2.21
C SER A 60 16.67 17.30 1.12
N PRO A 61 15.97 16.17 1.32
CA PRO A 61 15.95 15.10 0.33
C PRO A 61 15.26 15.59 -0.95
N SER A 62 15.82 15.25 -2.11
CA SER A 62 15.19 15.63 -3.37
C SER A 62 13.87 14.87 -3.56
N ALA A 63 12.87 15.54 -4.13
CA ALA A 63 11.56 14.93 -4.37
C ALA A 63 11.66 13.64 -5.20
N ARG A 64 12.54 13.62 -6.21
CA ARG A 64 12.74 12.43 -7.08
C ARG A 64 13.19 11.20 -6.29
N GLU A 65 14.16 11.36 -5.40
CA GLU A 65 14.66 10.23 -4.61
C GLU A 65 13.67 9.83 -3.51
N MET A 66 12.93 10.79 -2.94
CA MET A 66 11.86 10.46 -1.99
C MET A 66 10.75 9.65 -2.66
N ASP A 67 10.31 10.03 -3.85
CA ASP A 67 9.30 9.27 -4.59
C ASP A 67 9.77 7.85 -4.88
N MET A 68 11.03 7.70 -5.33
CA MET A 68 11.63 6.38 -5.53
C MET A 68 11.62 5.56 -4.23
N LEU A 69 12.06 6.15 -3.11
CA LEU A 69 12.14 5.46 -1.81
C LEU A 69 10.75 5.04 -1.31
N LEU A 70 9.79 5.95 -1.26
CA LEU A 70 8.45 5.67 -0.74
C LEU A 70 7.71 4.64 -1.59
N SER A 71 7.93 4.64 -2.91
CA SER A 71 7.35 3.65 -3.81
C SER A 71 7.74 2.21 -3.42
N THR A 72 8.92 1.99 -2.83
CA THR A 72 9.35 0.65 -2.41
C THR A 72 8.42 0.02 -1.37
N GLY A 73 7.97 0.79 -0.38
CA GLY A 73 7.03 0.29 0.63
C GLY A 73 5.65 -0.03 0.06
N GLU A 74 5.22 0.71 -0.96
CA GLU A 74 3.97 0.43 -1.69
C GLU A 74 4.12 -0.81 -2.58
N GLN A 75 5.27 -0.98 -3.25
CA GLN A 75 5.59 -2.17 -4.05
C GLN A 75 5.63 -3.44 -3.21
N GLU A 76 6.22 -3.39 -2.01
CA GLU A 76 6.15 -4.50 -1.04
C GLU A 76 4.70 -4.89 -0.74
N SER A 77 3.81 -3.91 -0.61
CA SER A 77 2.40 -4.14 -0.25
C SER A 77 1.58 -4.71 -1.42
N VAL A 78 1.89 -4.35 -2.66
CA VAL A 78 1.22 -4.90 -3.85
C VAL A 78 1.67 -6.33 -4.16
N ALA A 79 2.93 -6.66 -3.84
CA ALA A 79 3.48 -8.00 -4.07
C ALA A 79 2.96 -9.06 -3.07
N LEU A 80 2.55 -8.64 -1.87
CA LEU A 80 2.05 -9.49 -0.78
C LEU A 80 0.53 -9.71 -0.82
#